data_AF-A0ABD0YJW6-F1
#
_entry.id   AF-A0ABD0YJW6-F1
#
_cell.length_a   1.000
_cell.length_b   1.000
_cell.length_c   1.000
_cell.angle_alpha   90.00
_cell.angle_beta   90.00
_cell.angle_gamma   90.00
#
_symmetry.space_group_name_H-M   'P 1'
#
loop_
_entity.id
_entity.type
_entity.pdbx_description
1 polymer ?
#
loop_
_entity_poly.entity_id
_entity_poly.type
_entity_poly.pdbx_seq_one_letter_code
_entity_poly.pdbx_strand_id
1 'polypeptide(L)'
;MWAMLSSKRGLVGMLVDLMARSLFLGHVTYQIVDTLHAGYPFSLLTEKLAVNLTMLESAIKMAYYHYKWRSLRALTRGILFSRCFLKDLLVGGVMARDVLAKGSTAANRAVGWFLGILFFTVMVWNSVPPVRCSWMGSCLDWRILPTHYPFDVDSLPAGVLVYLYEFGLMVYCAHLLANVNCLFAAFAICLSAQFDVLTANLTRLRPGYAAPRTMETLLRSCLEDHQTLLKSESVRWALYSCGWPVESVWFKKCILVAMVRASKAEGLTAGKFYTINLVAFAQVILFIYLISFKSIIKDINPLFDGLVSRNVYLKKFFEEIPSSQNT
;
A
#
# COMPACT_ATOMS: atom_id res chain seq x y z
N MET A 1 14.30 1.07 -3.73
CA MET A 1 14.57 0.59 -2.36
C MET A 1 16.02 0.09 -2.17
N TRP A 2 16.51 -0.81 -3.03
CA TRP A 2 17.91 -1.29 -3.02
C TRP A 2 18.93 -0.16 -3.09
N ALA A 3 18.59 0.92 -3.81
CA ALA A 3 19.47 2.07 -3.97
C ALA A 3 19.66 2.91 -2.69
N MET A 4 18.66 2.97 -1.77
CA MET A 4 18.84 3.58 -0.44
C MET A 4 19.54 2.64 0.56
N LEU A 5 19.33 1.32 0.44
CA LEU A 5 19.96 0.30 1.30
C LEU A 5 21.39 -0.04 0.90
N SER A 6 21.79 0.27 -0.33
CA SER A 6 23.16 0.18 -0.82
C SER A 6 24.03 1.19 -0.07
N SER A 7 24.70 0.71 0.97
CA SER A 7 25.74 1.44 1.71
C SER A 7 26.95 1.82 0.85
N LYS A 8 26.97 1.45 -0.44
CA LYS A 8 28.08 1.68 -1.38
C LYS A 8 27.80 2.83 -2.36
N ARG A 9 26.94 3.79 -2.02
CA ARG A 9 26.87 5.04 -2.79
C ARG A 9 28.06 5.92 -2.39
N GLY A 10 28.91 6.26 -3.37
CA GLY A 10 29.91 7.31 -3.18
C GLY A 10 29.27 8.66 -2.88
N LEU A 11 30.08 9.63 -2.45
CA LEU A 11 29.66 11.00 -2.10
C LEU A 11 28.72 11.61 -3.15
N VAL A 12 29.04 11.44 -4.43
CA VAL A 12 28.24 11.94 -5.56
C VAL A 12 26.79 11.42 -5.52
N GLY A 13 26.59 10.13 -5.29
CA GLY A 13 25.25 9.54 -5.24
C GLY A 13 24.44 10.01 -4.04
N MET A 14 25.09 10.38 -2.93
CA MET A 14 24.41 10.99 -1.79
C MET A 14 24.00 12.43 -2.08
N LEU A 15 24.87 13.21 -2.73
CA LEU A 15 24.58 14.59 -3.12
C LEU A 15 23.43 14.67 -4.13
N VAL A 16 23.43 13.83 -5.16
CA VAL A 16 22.35 13.78 -6.17
C VAL A 16 21.00 13.44 -5.53
N ASP A 17 20.97 12.47 -4.61
CA ASP A 17 19.74 12.10 -3.90
C ASP A 17 19.27 13.23 -2.98
N LEU A 18 20.17 13.91 -2.27
CA LEU A 18 19.83 15.09 -1.45
C LEU A 18 19.24 16.22 -2.31
N MET A 19 19.86 16.52 -3.45
CA MET A 19 19.37 17.53 -4.39
C MET A 19 17.99 17.19 -4.95
N ALA A 20 17.77 15.94 -5.38
CA ALA A 20 16.47 15.49 -5.89
C ALA A 20 15.37 15.64 -4.82
N ARG A 21 15.68 15.29 -3.57
CA ARG A 21 14.74 15.43 -2.45
C ARG A 21 14.45 16.88 -2.12
N SER A 22 15.45 17.75 -2.09
CA SER A 22 15.26 19.17 -1.80
C SER A 22 14.44 19.84 -2.90
N LEU A 23 14.72 19.51 -4.17
CA LEU A 23 13.94 20.01 -5.31
C LEU A 23 12.48 19.55 -5.23
N PHE A 24 12.24 18.26 -4.96
CA PHE A 24 10.90 17.73 -4.80
C PHE A 24 10.13 18.41 -3.64
N LEU A 25 10.75 18.55 -2.46
CA LEU A 25 10.12 19.23 -1.32
C LEU A 25 9.85 20.72 -1.60
N GLY A 26 10.79 21.41 -2.25
CA GLY A 26 10.61 22.80 -2.68
C GLY A 26 9.42 22.94 -3.63
N HIS A 27 9.28 22.02 -4.59
CA HIS A 27 8.15 22.04 -5.52
C HIS A 27 6.81 21.79 -4.82
N VAL A 28 6.73 20.77 -3.95
CA VAL A 28 5.49 20.46 -3.20
C VAL A 28 5.06 21.62 -2.31
N THR A 29 6.02 22.23 -1.59
CA THR A 29 5.71 23.38 -0.74
C THR A 29 5.24 24.58 -1.55
N TYR A 30 5.90 24.88 -2.67
CA TYR A 30 5.48 25.93 -3.60
C TYR A 30 4.07 25.68 -4.14
N GLN A 31 3.74 24.47 -4.61
CA GLN A 31 2.42 24.14 -5.13
C GLN A 31 1.31 24.24 -4.08
N ILE A 32 1.57 23.83 -2.84
CA ILE A 32 0.61 23.96 -1.74
C ILE A 32 0.33 25.45 -1.47
N VAL A 33 1.37 26.28 -1.39
CA VAL A 33 1.23 27.73 -1.18
C VAL A 33 0.47 28.38 -2.34
N ASP A 34 0.84 28.08 -3.58
CA ASP A 34 0.15 28.56 -4.78
C ASP A 34 -1.34 28.20 -4.76
N THR A 35 -1.65 26.94 -4.43
CA THR A 35 -3.04 26.45 -4.36
C THR A 35 -3.87 27.15 -3.29
N LEU A 36 -3.25 27.54 -2.18
CA LEU A 36 -3.93 28.27 -1.10
C LEU A 36 -4.15 29.74 -1.43
N HIS A 37 -3.28 30.37 -2.23
CA HIS A 37 -3.33 31.81 -2.50
C HIS A 37 -4.06 32.20 -3.78
N ALA A 38 -4.00 31.40 -4.84
CA ALA A 38 -4.37 31.84 -6.19
C ALA A 38 -5.89 31.87 -6.49
N GLY A 39 -6.76 31.51 -5.54
CA GLY A 39 -8.22 31.68 -5.68
C GLY A 39 -8.84 30.92 -6.85
N TYR A 40 -8.39 29.68 -7.10
CA TYR A 40 -8.83 28.88 -8.25
C TYR A 40 -10.34 28.57 -8.25
N PRO A 41 -10.97 28.43 -9.44
CA PRO A 41 -12.31 27.89 -9.53
C PRO A 41 -12.36 26.48 -8.95
N PHE A 42 -13.49 26.10 -8.36
CA PHE A 42 -13.61 24.86 -7.58
C PHE A 42 -13.14 23.61 -8.33
N SER A 43 -13.44 23.48 -9.64
CA SER A 43 -13.01 22.34 -10.46
C SER A 43 -11.48 22.23 -10.59
N LEU A 44 -10.80 23.34 -10.84
CA LEU A 44 -9.34 23.36 -10.94
C LEU A 44 -8.68 23.22 -9.56
N LEU A 45 -9.33 23.75 -8.52
CA LEU A 45 -8.88 23.62 -7.14
C LEU A 45 -8.88 22.14 -6.70
N THR A 46 -9.94 21.38 -7.00
CA THR A 46 -10.01 19.96 -6.63
C THR A 46 -8.98 19.11 -7.38
N GLU A 47 -8.75 19.39 -8.67
CA GLU A 47 -7.70 18.75 -9.46
C GLU A 47 -6.30 19.02 -8.87
N LYS A 48 -5.97 20.29 -8.66
CA LYS A 48 -4.72 20.72 -7.99
C LYS A 48 -4.55 20.05 -6.63
N LEU A 49 -5.61 20.05 -5.82
CA LEU A 49 -5.57 19.48 -4.48
C LEU A 49 -5.32 17.98 -4.50
N ALA A 50 -5.92 17.23 -5.43
CA ALA A 50 -5.71 15.79 -5.56
C ALA A 50 -4.24 15.45 -5.90
N VAL A 51 -3.65 16.20 -6.83
CA VAL A 51 -2.25 16.07 -7.21
C VAL A 51 -1.33 16.43 -6.04
N ASN A 52 -1.56 17.59 -5.41
CA ASN A 52 -0.78 18.06 -4.27
C ASN A 52 -0.85 17.08 -3.09
N LEU A 53 -2.02 16.48 -2.83
CA LEU A 53 -2.19 15.51 -1.75
C LEU A 53 -1.37 14.25 -2.00
N THR A 54 -1.30 13.78 -3.26
CA THR A 54 -0.48 12.63 -3.65
C THR A 54 1.02 12.92 -3.49
N MET A 55 1.45 14.13 -3.87
CA MET A 55 2.84 14.54 -3.66
C MET A 55 3.17 14.74 -2.18
N LEU A 56 2.25 15.32 -1.41
CA LEU A 56 2.39 15.50 0.03
C LEU A 56 2.46 14.15 0.76
N GLU A 57 1.63 13.18 0.38
CA GLU A 57 1.71 11.80 0.90
C GLU A 57 3.11 11.21 0.67
N SER A 58 3.64 11.40 -0.54
CA SER A 58 4.99 10.93 -0.90
C SER A 58 6.08 11.64 -0.09
N ALA A 59 5.95 12.95 0.15
CA ALA A 59 6.85 13.73 1.00
C ALA A 59 6.80 13.28 2.48
N ILE A 60 5.60 13.05 3.02
CA ILE A 60 5.40 12.55 4.39
C ILE A 60 6.02 11.16 4.54
N LYS A 61 5.77 10.26 3.59
CA LYS A 61 6.37 8.91 3.56
C LYS A 61 7.89 8.97 3.53
N MET A 62 8.46 9.85 2.72
CA MET A 62 9.90 10.07 2.64
C MET A 62 10.47 10.58 3.98
N ALA A 63 9.84 11.58 4.59
CA ALA A 63 10.26 12.12 5.88
C ALA A 63 10.17 11.06 7.00
N TYR A 64 9.06 10.33 7.05
CA TYR A 64 8.86 9.22 7.99
C TYR A 64 9.92 8.14 7.84
N TYR A 65 10.23 7.75 6.59
CA TYR A 65 11.26 6.76 6.30
C TYR A 65 12.62 7.22 6.79
N HIS A 66 12.94 8.51 6.61
CA HIS A 66 14.18 9.08 7.09
C HIS A 66 14.27 9.08 8.62
N TYR A 67 13.19 9.51 9.29
CA TYR A 67 13.10 9.52 10.74
C TYR A 67 13.21 8.11 11.35
N LYS A 68 12.59 7.10 10.74
CA LYS A 68 12.58 5.70 11.23
C LYS A 68 13.58 4.78 10.54
N TRP A 69 14.51 5.32 9.75
CA TRP A 69 15.45 4.53 8.94
C TRP A 69 16.20 3.46 9.72
N ARG A 70 16.68 3.77 10.94
CA ARG A 70 17.40 2.80 11.78
C ARG A 70 16.51 1.62 12.19
N SER A 71 15.27 1.90 12.59
CA SER A 71 14.29 0.88 12.97
C SER A 71 13.87 0.03 11.76
N LEU A 72 13.61 0.67 10.62
CA LEU A 72 13.26 -0.03 9.39
C LEU A 72 14.40 -0.92 8.91
N ARG A 73 15.64 -0.43 8.94
CA ARG A 73 16.82 -1.21 8.58
C ARG A 73 17.02 -2.39 9.54
N ALA A 74 16.80 -2.21 10.84
CA ALA A 74 16.84 -3.30 11.82
C ALA A 74 15.76 -4.35 11.50
N LEU A 75 14.55 -3.92 11.16
CA LEU A 75 13.45 -4.80 10.78
C LEU A 75 13.71 -5.53 9.45
N THR A 76 14.25 -4.84 8.43
CA THR A 76 14.66 -5.46 7.17
C THR A 76 15.76 -6.51 7.41
N ARG A 77 16.77 -6.21 8.23
CA ARG A 77 17.82 -7.18 8.57
C ARG A 77 17.29 -8.33 9.41
N GLY A 78 16.39 -8.07 10.36
CA GLY A 78 15.79 -9.09 11.20
C GLY A 78 14.89 -10.05 10.42
N ILE A 79 14.04 -9.54 9.52
CA ILE A 79 13.06 -10.34 8.78
C ILE A 79 13.66 -10.96 7.52
N LEU A 80 14.37 -10.20 6.67
CA LEU A 80 14.95 -10.75 5.43
C LEU A 80 16.25 -11.54 5.67
N PHE A 81 16.98 -11.24 6.74
CA PHE A 81 18.35 -11.78 6.94
C PHE A 81 18.50 -12.72 8.12
N SER A 82 17.47 -12.91 8.96
CA SER A 82 17.48 -14.02 9.92
C SER A 82 17.27 -15.34 9.19
N ARG A 83 18.34 -15.82 8.57
CA ARG A 83 18.61 -17.25 8.34
C ARG A 83 18.51 -18.06 9.64
N CYS A 84 18.43 -17.41 10.81
CA CYS A 84 18.30 -18.02 12.12
C CYS A 84 16.91 -18.56 12.44
N PHE A 85 15.81 -18.03 11.88
CA PHE A 85 14.47 -18.59 12.13
C PHE A 85 14.30 -20.04 11.63
N LEU A 86 15.18 -20.49 10.73
CA LEU A 86 15.18 -21.86 10.19
C LEU A 86 16.26 -22.77 10.79
N LYS A 87 17.17 -22.26 11.63
CA LYS A 87 18.34 -23.07 12.06
C LYS A 87 17.96 -24.20 13.01
N ASP A 88 16.91 -24.04 13.80
CA ASP A 88 16.53 -25.03 14.83
C ASP A 88 15.37 -25.96 14.43
N LEU A 89 14.79 -25.78 13.23
CA LEU A 89 13.74 -26.66 12.69
C LEU A 89 14.35 -27.89 12.00
N LEU A 90 15.01 -28.72 12.81
CA LEU A 90 15.76 -29.93 12.48
C LEU A 90 14.99 -31.01 11.70
N VAL A 91 13.66 -30.89 11.56
CA VAL A 91 12.79 -31.92 10.94
C VAL A 91 12.13 -31.45 9.63
N GLY A 92 12.25 -30.16 9.26
CA GLY A 92 11.44 -29.56 8.18
C GLY A 92 12.17 -28.70 7.15
N GLY A 93 13.51 -28.66 7.16
CA GLY A 93 14.31 -27.67 6.42
C GLY A 93 14.02 -27.55 4.92
N VAL A 94 13.67 -28.65 4.23
CA VAL A 94 13.32 -28.62 2.80
C VAL A 94 11.96 -27.97 2.57
N MET A 95 10.94 -28.32 3.37
CA MET A 95 9.61 -27.72 3.24
C MET A 95 9.61 -26.23 3.58
N ALA A 96 10.26 -25.85 4.69
CA ALA A 96 10.34 -24.46 5.10
C ALA A 96 11.04 -23.60 4.04
N ARG A 97 12.10 -24.12 3.40
CA ARG A 97 12.74 -23.47 2.25
C ARG A 97 11.81 -23.33 1.06
N ASP A 98 11.05 -24.38 0.72
CA ASP A 98 10.12 -24.34 -0.41
C ASP A 98 8.99 -23.31 -0.19
N VAL A 99 8.37 -23.29 0.98
CA VAL A 99 7.32 -22.31 1.34
C VAL A 99 7.88 -20.88 1.32
N LEU A 100 9.06 -20.65 1.89
CA LEU A 100 9.68 -19.32 1.87
C LEU A 100 10.15 -18.90 0.47
N ALA A 101 10.65 -19.83 -0.34
CA ALA A 101 11.02 -19.55 -1.74
C ALA A 101 9.78 -19.18 -2.57
N LYS A 102 8.67 -19.90 -2.37
CA LYS A 102 7.36 -19.57 -2.97
C LYS A 102 6.87 -18.21 -2.50
N GLY A 103 6.92 -17.92 -1.20
CA GLY A 103 6.54 -16.62 -0.62
C GLY A 103 7.39 -15.46 -1.17
N SER A 104 8.70 -15.64 -1.25
CA SER A 104 9.62 -14.65 -1.84
C SER A 104 9.35 -14.42 -3.33
N THR A 105 9.11 -15.50 -4.08
CA THR A 105 8.77 -15.41 -5.52
C THR A 105 7.43 -14.70 -5.71
N ALA A 106 6.43 -15.00 -4.88
CA ALA A 106 5.15 -14.32 -4.88
C ALA A 106 5.30 -12.83 -4.52
N ALA A 107 6.10 -12.50 -3.51
CA ALA A 107 6.39 -11.12 -3.13
C ALA A 107 7.07 -10.34 -4.27
N ASN A 108 8.10 -10.90 -4.89
CA ASN A 108 8.79 -10.28 -6.01
C ASN A 108 7.86 -10.07 -7.22
N ARG A 109 7.02 -11.07 -7.53
CA ARG A 109 6.04 -10.97 -8.60
C ARG A 109 5.00 -9.88 -8.32
N ALA A 110 4.44 -9.86 -7.10
CA ALA A 110 3.44 -8.86 -6.69
C ALA A 110 4.02 -7.44 -6.70
N VAL A 111 5.22 -7.26 -6.15
CA VAL A 111 5.95 -5.98 -6.18
C VAL A 111 6.25 -5.57 -7.63
N GLY A 112 6.70 -6.50 -8.48
CA GLY A 112 6.96 -6.24 -9.89
C GLY A 112 5.72 -5.75 -10.65
N TRP A 113 4.57 -6.43 -10.47
CA TRP A 113 3.30 -5.99 -11.05
C TRP A 113 2.86 -4.62 -10.55
N PHE A 114 2.93 -4.39 -9.24
CA PHE A 114 2.56 -3.12 -8.65
C PHE A 114 3.42 -1.97 -9.19
N LEU A 115 4.73 -2.17 -9.28
CA LEU A 115 5.65 -1.20 -9.89
C LEU A 115 5.31 -0.95 -11.36
N GLY A 116 5.08 -2.01 -12.14
CA GLY A 116 4.73 -1.90 -13.55
C GLY A 116 3.47 -1.08 -13.78
N ILE A 117 2.41 -1.36 -13.02
CA ILE A 117 1.14 -0.60 -13.08
C ILE A 117 1.37 0.87 -12.72
N LEU A 118 2.06 1.13 -11.62
CA LEU A 118 2.29 2.49 -11.12
C LEU A 118 3.08 3.35 -12.13
N PHE A 119 4.18 2.82 -12.68
CA PHE A 119 4.96 3.54 -13.69
C PHE A 119 4.20 3.66 -15.01
N PHE A 120 3.45 2.64 -15.43
CA PHE A 120 2.62 2.72 -16.62
C PHE A 120 1.59 3.84 -16.51
N THR A 121 0.88 3.95 -15.39
CA THR A 121 -0.08 5.03 -15.15
C THR A 121 0.57 6.41 -15.23
N VAL A 122 1.74 6.61 -14.62
CA VAL A 122 2.47 7.89 -14.71
C VAL A 122 2.94 8.19 -16.12
N MET A 123 3.42 7.18 -16.87
CA MET A 123 3.81 7.37 -18.28
C MET A 123 2.61 7.76 -19.14
N VAL A 124 1.46 7.11 -18.96
CA VAL A 124 0.23 7.45 -19.68
C VAL A 124 -0.18 8.89 -19.38
N TRP A 125 -0.19 9.28 -18.10
CA TRP A 125 -0.53 10.66 -17.71
C TRP A 125 0.44 11.69 -18.32
N ASN A 126 1.74 11.44 -18.21
CA ASN A 126 2.76 12.32 -18.74
C ASN A 126 2.76 12.39 -20.28
N SER A 127 2.21 11.39 -20.96
CA SER A 127 2.07 11.38 -22.42
C SER A 127 0.87 12.20 -22.93
N VAL A 128 -0.02 12.67 -22.05
CA VAL A 128 -1.21 13.44 -22.48
C VAL A 128 -0.85 14.71 -23.25
N PRO A 129 0.07 15.59 -22.78
CA PRO A 129 0.45 16.78 -23.55
C PRO A 129 1.01 16.49 -24.97
N PRO A 130 2.01 15.59 -25.17
CA PRO A 130 2.50 15.30 -26.52
C PRO A 130 1.47 14.63 -27.41
N VAL A 131 0.58 13.78 -26.85
CA VAL A 131 -0.51 13.16 -27.61
C VAL A 131 -1.54 14.22 -28.05
N ARG A 132 -1.90 15.17 -27.17
CA ARG A 132 -2.79 16.29 -27.53
C ARG A 132 -2.19 17.16 -28.62
N CYS A 133 -0.92 17.53 -28.52
CA CYS A 133 -0.23 18.28 -29.57
C CYS A 133 -0.25 17.52 -30.91
N SER A 134 0.05 16.22 -30.89
CA SER A 134 0.09 15.39 -32.10
C SER A 134 -1.27 15.18 -32.76
N TRP A 135 -2.35 15.05 -31.97
CA TRP A 135 -3.68 14.72 -32.49
C TRP A 135 -4.56 15.96 -32.73
N MET A 136 -4.49 16.96 -31.85
CA MET A 136 -5.36 18.15 -31.88
C MET A 136 -4.68 19.38 -32.49
N GLY A 137 -3.37 19.33 -32.76
CA GLY A 137 -2.60 20.46 -33.27
C GLY A 137 -2.37 21.60 -32.27
N SER A 138 -2.88 21.48 -31.04
CA SER A 138 -2.71 22.45 -29.96
C SER A 138 -1.41 22.20 -29.18
N CYS A 139 -0.28 22.66 -29.73
CA CYS A 139 1.05 22.46 -29.15
C CYS A 139 1.50 23.56 -28.18
N LEU A 140 0.58 24.39 -27.68
CA LEU A 140 0.90 25.50 -26.78
C LEU A 140 0.92 25.08 -25.31
N ASP A 141 0.17 24.05 -24.90
CA ASP A 141 0.04 23.64 -23.50
C ASP A 141 0.83 22.35 -23.21
N TRP A 142 2.09 22.49 -22.84
CA TRP A 142 2.98 21.37 -22.47
C TRP A 142 2.96 21.03 -20.98
N ARG A 143 2.09 21.64 -20.19
CA ARG A 143 2.05 21.43 -18.74
C ARG A 143 1.46 20.07 -18.40
N ILE A 144 2.13 19.33 -17.52
CA ILE A 144 1.61 18.10 -16.92
C ILE A 144 0.89 18.44 -15.62
N LEU A 145 1.44 19.40 -14.89
CA LEU A 145 0.92 19.85 -13.60
C LEU A 145 0.28 21.23 -13.77
N PRO A 146 -0.87 21.49 -13.13
CA PRO A 146 -1.47 22.81 -13.11
C PRO A 146 -0.67 23.73 -12.15
N THR A 147 0.59 24.03 -12.46
CA THR A 147 1.48 24.88 -11.63
C THR A 147 1.62 26.26 -12.26
N HIS A 148 1.54 27.31 -11.44
CA HIS A 148 1.87 28.66 -11.89
C HIS A 148 3.39 28.88 -11.84
N TYR A 149 3.97 29.43 -12.90
CA TYR A 149 5.39 29.79 -12.97
C TYR A 149 5.54 31.31 -13.11
N PRO A 150 6.59 31.93 -12.52
CA PRO A 150 6.78 33.38 -12.55
C PRO A 150 7.29 33.93 -13.90
N PHE A 151 7.43 33.07 -14.90
CA PHE A 151 7.91 33.39 -16.24
C PHE A 151 6.96 32.81 -17.30
N ASP A 152 7.05 33.33 -18.52
CA ASP A 152 6.19 32.89 -19.62
C ASP A 152 6.57 31.49 -20.11
N VAL A 153 5.74 30.51 -19.75
CA VAL A 153 5.90 29.08 -20.08
C VAL A 153 5.50 28.78 -21.52
N ASP A 154 4.71 29.65 -22.15
CA ASP A 154 4.19 29.43 -23.50
C ASP A 154 5.26 29.72 -24.56
N SER A 155 6.34 30.39 -24.17
CA SER A 155 7.51 30.63 -25.02
C SER A 155 8.43 29.40 -25.14
N LEU A 156 8.81 29.05 -26.38
CA LEU A 156 9.89 28.09 -26.62
C LEU A 156 11.25 28.80 -26.37
N PRO A 157 12.21 28.20 -25.64
CA PRO A 157 12.30 26.80 -25.18
C PRO A 157 11.80 26.52 -23.75
N ALA A 158 11.26 27.52 -23.04
CA ALA A 158 10.91 27.42 -21.62
C ALA A 158 9.85 26.33 -21.36
N GLY A 159 8.81 26.25 -22.18
CA GLY A 159 7.75 25.23 -22.03
C GLY A 159 8.26 23.79 -22.07
N VAL A 160 9.23 23.49 -22.93
CA VAL A 160 9.84 22.15 -23.04
C VAL A 160 10.66 21.83 -21.79
N LEU A 161 11.40 22.80 -21.25
CA LEU A 161 12.17 22.62 -20.02
C LEU A 161 11.26 22.38 -18.81
N VAL A 162 10.16 23.12 -18.71
CA VAL A 162 9.13 22.91 -17.67
C VAL A 162 8.51 21.52 -17.80
N TYR A 163 8.14 21.09 -19.01
CA TYR A 163 7.62 19.75 -19.24
C TYR A 163 8.60 18.65 -18.78
N LEU A 164 9.88 18.74 -19.16
CA LEU A 164 10.90 17.75 -18.75
C LEU A 164 11.09 17.74 -17.22
N TYR A 165 11.04 18.92 -16.60
CA TYR A 165 11.12 19.06 -15.14
C TYR A 165 9.92 18.40 -14.45
N GLU A 166 8.69 18.72 -14.86
CA GLU A 166 7.45 18.15 -14.32
C GLU A 166 7.37 16.64 -14.56
N PHE A 167 7.81 16.18 -15.74
CA PHE A 167 7.93 14.76 -16.05
C PHE A 167 8.84 14.05 -15.05
N GLY A 168 10.03 14.61 -14.82
CA GLY A 168 11.00 14.07 -13.87
C GLY A 168 10.47 14.05 -12.43
N LEU A 169 9.77 15.11 -12.01
CA LEU A 169 9.11 15.18 -10.72
C LEU A 169 8.04 14.10 -10.54
N MET A 170 7.20 13.88 -11.55
CA MET A 170 6.14 12.86 -11.49
C MET A 170 6.72 11.45 -11.43
N VAL A 171 7.77 11.17 -12.20
CA VAL A 171 8.51 9.90 -12.14
C VAL A 171 9.15 9.71 -10.76
N TYR A 172 9.73 10.77 -10.18
CA TYR A 172 10.31 10.74 -8.85
C TYR A 172 9.25 10.51 -7.76
N CYS A 173 8.11 11.19 -7.85
CA CYS A 173 6.96 10.99 -6.96
C CYS A 173 6.47 9.53 -7.01
N ALA A 174 6.31 8.97 -8.22
CA ALA A 174 5.99 7.57 -8.43
C ALA A 174 7.00 6.63 -7.75
N HIS A 175 8.29 6.92 -7.90
CA HIS A 175 9.36 6.15 -7.28
C HIS A 175 9.28 6.18 -5.73
N LEU A 176 9.01 7.34 -5.14
CA LEU A 176 8.84 7.47 -3.68
C LEU A 176 7.62 6.69 -3.17
N LEU A 177 6.49 6.83 -3.85
CA LEU A 177 5.24 6.14 -3.51
C LEU A 177 5.42 4.61 -3.59
N ALA A 178 6.04 4.14 -4.67
CA ALA A 178 6.38 2.75 -4.90
C ALA A 178 7.26 2.17 -3.80
N ASN A 179 8.34 2.85 -3.41
CA ASN A 179 9.34 2.31 -2.49
C ASN A 179 8.75 1.89 -1.13
N VAL A 180 7.91 2.74 -0.54
CA VAL A 180 7.34 2.47 0.79
C VAL A 180 6.23 1.43 0.70
N ASN A 181 5.36 1.55 -0.30
CA ASN A 181 4.24 0.62 -0.48
C ASN A 181 4.73 -0.80 -0.81
N CYS A 182 5.71 -0.93 -1.71
CA CYS A 182 6.32 -2.22 -2.04
C CYS A 182 7.07 -2.83 -0.86
N LEU A 183 7.76 -2.01 -0.04
CA LEU A 183 8.42 -2.51 1.16
C LEU A 183 7.42 -3.11 2.14
N PHE A 184 6.33 -2.39 2.41
CA PHE A 184 5.27 -2.87 3.29
C PHE A 184 4.60 -4.14 2.74
N ALA A 185 4.27 -4.17 1.45
CA ALA A 185 3.69 -5.33 0.80
C ALA A 185 4.63 -6.55 0.85
N ALA A 186 5.91 -6.37 0.53
CA ALA A 186 6.91 -7.43 0.62
C ALA A 186 7.04 -7.96 2.05
N PHE A 187 7.04 -7.08 3.06
CA PHE A 187 7.04 -7.51 4.46
C PHE A 187 5.79 -8.31 4.82
N ALA A 188 4.61 -7.85 4.42
CA ALA A 188 3.36 -8.55 4.70
C ALA A 188 3.34 -9.96 4.08
N ILE A 189 3.81 -10.11 2.84
CA ILE A 189 3.87 -11.40 2.15
C ILE A 189 4.91 -12.33 2.81
N CYS A 190 6.10 -11.82 3.11
CA CYS A 190 7.13 -12.59 3.82
C CYS A 190 6.64 -13.04 5.20
N LEU A 191 5.97 -12.15 5.93
CA LEU A 191 5.38 -12.44 7.22
C LEU A 191 4.33 -13.55 7.10
N SER A 192 3.44 -13.47 6.12
CA SER A 192 2.45 -14.51 5.82
C SER A 192 3.11 -15.86 5.55
N ALA A 193 4.19 -15.90 4.76
CA ALA A 193 4.91 -17.15 4.51
C ALA A 193 5.52 -17.76 5.78
N GLN A 194 5.97 -16.94 6.74
CA GLN A 194 6.44 -17.43 8.04
C GLN A 194 5.31 -18.05 8.87
N PHE A 195 4.11 -17.45 8.83
CA PHE A 195 2.92 -18.02 9.44
C PHE A 195 2.54 -19.38 8.82
N ASP A 196 2.69 -19.52 7.50
CA ASP A 196 2.42 -20.78 6.81
C ASP A 196 3.43 -21.86 7.21
N VAL A 197 4.72 -21.52 7.33
CA VAL A 197 5.77 -22.43 7.83
C VAL A 197 5.47 -22.87 9.26
N LEU A 198 5.13 -21.93 10.14
CA LEU A 198 4.76 -22.23 11.53
C LEU A 198 3.55 -23.18 11.59
N THR A 199 2.50 -22.88 10.84
CA THR A 199 1.28 -23.69 10.75
C THR A 199 1.60 -25.11 10.25
N ALA A 200 2.45 -25.23 9.23
CA ALA A 200 2.90 -26.51 8.71
C ALA A 200 3.73 -27.33 9.72
N ASN A 201 4.57 -26.66 10.51
CA ASN A 201 5.36 -27.35 11.53
C ASN A 201 4.47 -27.83 12.68
N LEU A 202 3.54 -27.00 13.14
CA LEU A 202 2.62 -27.34 14.23
C LEU A 202 1.67 -28.50 13.85
N THR A 203 1.18 -28.52 12.61
CA THR A 203 0.35 -29.64 12.13
C THR A 203 1.12 -30.96 12.03
N ARG A 204 2.45 -30.91 11.85
CA ARG A 204 3.34 -32.09 11.83
C ARG A 204 3.74 -32.60 13.20
N LEU A 205 3.49 -31.86 14.28
CA LEU A 205 3.64 -32.32 15.66
C LEU A 205 2.55 -33.35 16.04
N ARG A 206 2.10 -34.19 15.11
CA ARG A 206 1.07 -35.20 15.37
C ARG A 206 1.69 -36.40 16.12
N PRO A 207 1.00 -36.97 17.13
CA PRO A 207 1.51 -38.11 17.91
C PRO A 207 1.83 -39.29 16.99
N GLY A 208 3.04 -39.85 17.12
CA GLY A 208 3.47 -41.06 16.41
C GLY A 208 4.73 -40.95 15.54
N TYR A 209 5.29 -39.75 15.34
CA TYR A 209 6.46 -39.54 14.46
C TYR A 209 7.77 -39.15 15.17
N ALA A 210 7.77 -38.79 16.46
CA ALA A 210 8.97 -38.35 17.17
C ALA A 210 8.97 -38.80 18.64
N ALA A 211 10.17 -38.98 19.22
CA ALA A 211 10.33 -39.28 20.64
C ALA A 211 9.83 -38.10 21.52
N PRO A 212 9.16 -38.36 22.66
CA PRO A 212 8.51 -37.33 23.49
C PRO A 212 9.43 -36.17 23.91
N ARG A 213 10.72 -36.45 24.17
CA ARG A 213 11.72 -35.44 24.55
C ARG A 213 12.09 -34.49 23.40
N THR A 214 12.06 -34.99 22.17
CA THR A 214 12.36 -34.19 20.98
C THR A 214 11.19 -33.24 20.67
N MET A 215 9.96 -33.67 20.95
CA MET A 215 8.73 -32.91 20.73
C MET A 215 8.64 -31.67 21.63
N GLU A 216 8.97 -31.81 22.91
CA GLU A 216 8.98 -30.72 23.89
C GLU A 216 10.04 -29.66 23.54
N THR A 217 11.23 -30.09 23.13
CA THR A 217 12.33 -29.19 22.73
C THR A 217 11.98 -28.43 21.44
N LEU A 218 11.36 -29.11 20.47
CA LEU A 218 10.90 -28.51 19.21
C LEU A 218 9.76 -27.51 19.43
N LEU A 219 8.77 -27.85 20.26
CA LEU A 219 7.68 -26.92 20.58
C LEU A 219 8.23 -25.70 21.33
N ARG A 220 9.16 -25.88 22.26
CA ARG A 220 9.77 -24.78 23.00
C ARG A 220 10.53 -23.82 22.08
N SER A 221 11.42 -24.33 21.24
CA SER A 221 12.16 -23.52 20.26
C SER A 221 11.19 -22.82 19.29
N CYS A 222 10.19 -23.54 18.78
CA CYS A 222 9.18 -22.97 17.89
C CYS A 222 8.38 -21.84 18.54
N LEU A 223 7.95 -22.02 19.80
CA LEU A 223 7.22 -21.02 20.57
C LEU A 223 8.12 -19.83 20.94
N GLU A 224 9.38 -20.06 21.33
CA GLU A 224 10.37 -19.02 21.65
C GLU A 224 10.68 -18.15 20.43
N ASP A 225 10.87 -18.76 19.27
CA ASP A 225 11.12 -18.05 18.01
C ASP A 225 9.89 -17.24 17.57
N HIS A 226 8.69 -17.81 17.73
CA HIS A 226 7.45 -17.22 17.22
C HIS A 226 6.64 -16.47 18.28
N GLN A 227 7.19 -16.13 19.47
CA GLN A 227 6.42 -15.47 20.54
C GLN A 227 5.71 -14.19 20.08
N THR A 228 6.31 -13.45 19.15
CA THR A 228 5.73 -12.24 18.53
C THR A 228 4.74 -12.55 17.42
N LEU A 229 4.82 -13.74 16.81
CA LEU A 229 4.00 -14.21 15.70
C LEU A 229 2.84 -15.11 16.13
N LEU A 230 2.74 -15.55 17.39
CA LEU A 230 1.67 -16.45 17.86
C LEU A 230 0.27 -15.82 17.95
N LYS A 231 -0.10 -14.91 17.05
CA LYS A 231 -1.35 -14.14 17.09
C LYS A 231 -2.12 -14.24 15.77
N SER A 232 -2.33 -15.47 15.31
CA SER A 232 -3.09 -15.78 14.10
C SER A 232 -4.08 -16.92 14.35
N GLU A 233 -5.25 -16.83 13.73
CA GLU A 233 -6.27 -17.89 13.78
C GLU A 233 -5.81 -19.19 13.10
N SER A 234 -5.02 -19.12 12.03
CA SER A 234 -4.47 -20.31 11.37
C SER A 234 -3.57 -21.11 12.31
N VAL A 235 -2.76 -20.41 13.10
CA VAL A 235 -1.88 -21.01 14.12
C VAL A 235 -2.72 -21.67 15.21
N ARG A 236 -3.79 -21.02 15.67
CA ARG A 236 -4.73 -21.59 16.66
C ARG A 236 -5.31 -22.92 16.19
N TRP A 237 -5.78 -22.98 14.95
CA TRP A 237 -6.33 -24.21 14.37
C TRP A 237 -5.27 -25.31 14.21
N ALA A 238 -4.05 -24.96 13.81
CA ALA A 238 -2.93 -25.91 13.75
C ALA A 238 -2.57 -26.49 15.11
N LEU A 239 -2.52 -25.65 16.16
CA LEU A 239 -2.33 -26.09 17.54
C LEU A 239 -3.45 -27.02 18.01
N TYR A 240 -4.70 -26.75 17.62
CA TYR A 240 -5.83 -27.63 17.96
C TYR A 240 -5.72 -29.00 17.28
N SER A 241 -5.23 -29.01 16.05
CA SER A 241 -5.15 -30.19 15.20
C SER A 241 -3.88 -31.03 15.42
N CYS A 242 -2.95 -30.57 16.27
CA CYS A 242 -1.66 -31.25 16.49
C CYS A 242 -1.76 -32.54 17.32
N GLY A 243 -2.95 -32.99 17.75
CA GLY A 243 -3.09 -34.23 18.52
C GLY A 243 -2.61 -34.14 19.98
N TRP A 244 -2.54 -32.93 20.54
CA TRP A 244 -2.18 -32.66 21.93
C TRP A 244 -2.95 -33.43 23.04
N PRO A 245 -4.19 -33.95 22.87
CA PRO A 245 -4.88 -34.67 23.94
C PRO A 245 -4.19 -35.94 24.44
N VAL A 246 -3.35 -36.58 23.62
CA VAL A 246 -2.63 -37.81 23.98
C VAL A 246 -1.18 -37.56 24.44
N GLU A 247 -0.74 -36.31 24.44
CA GLU A 247 0.64 -35.92 24.75
C GLU A 247 0.89 -35.68 26.26
N SER A 248 2.14 -35.38 26.61
CA SER A 248 2.55 -35.12 28.00
C SER A 248 1.78 -33.95 28.64
N VAL A 249 1.61 -33.98 29.96
CA VAL A 249 0.93 -32.90 30.71
C VAL A 249 1.59 -31.54 30.46
N TRP A 250 2.92 -31.51 30.33
CA TRP A 250 3.66 -30.29 29.99
C TRP A 250 3.30 -29.78 28.60
N PHE A 251 3.28 -30.66 27.58
CA PHE A 251 2.92 -30.30 26.21
C PHE A 251 1.51 -29.71 26.14
N LYS A 252 0.54 -30.33 26.84
CA LYS A 252 -0.83 -29.82 26.95
C LYS A 252 -0.88 -28.39 27.51
N LYS A 253 -0.13 -28.12 28.57
CA LYS A 253 -0.04 -26.77 29.17
C LYS A 253 0.56 -25.76 28.19
N CYS A 254 1.63 -26.11 27.48
CA CYS A 254 2.25 -25.23 26.49
C CYS A 254 1.32 -24.94 25.31
N ILE A 255 0.62 -25.95 24.78
CA ILE A 255 -0.36 -25.78 23.70
C ILE A 255 -1.52 -24.90 24.15
N LEU A 256 -2.05 -25.07 25.36
CA LEU A 256 -3.10 -24.21 25.91
C LEU A 256 -2.66 -22.74 25.98
N VAL A 257 -1.46 -22.47 26.50
CA VAL A 257 -0.90 -21.10 26.52
C VAL A 257 -0.73 -20.56 25.11
N ALA A 258 -0.24 -21.37 24.17
CA ALA A 258 -0.07 -20.97 22.77
C ALA A 258 -1.43 -20.67 22.09
N MET A 259 -2.47 -21.46 22.34
CA MET A 259 -3.83 -21.25 21.84
C MET A 259 -4.45 -19.97 22.40
N VAL A 260 -4.28 -19.69 23.69
CA VAL A 260 -4.76 -18.45 24.33
C VAL A 260 -4.03 -17.22 23.79
N ARG A 261 -2.75 -17.36 23.41
CA ARG A 261 -2.04 -16.27 22.72
C ARG A 261 -2.51 -16.11 21.28
N ALA A 262 -2.77 -17.22 20.58
CA ALA A 262 -3.27 -17.24 19.21
C ALA A 262 -4.71 -16.78 19.05
N SER A 263 -5.52 -16.81 20.11
CA SER A 263 -6.89 -16.28 20.09
C SER A 263 -6.96 -14.76 20.01
N LYS A 264 -5.89 -14.05 20.40
CA LYS A 264 -5.80 -12.59 20.23
C LYS A 264 -5.08 -12.27 18.93
N ALA A 265 -5.82 -12.28 17.82
CA ALA A 265 -5.29 -11.88 16.52
C ALA A 265 -4.75 -10.44 16.57
N GLU A 266 -3.45 -10.25 16.37
CA GLU A 266 -2.88 -8.91 16.23
C GLU A 266 -3.04 -8.49 14.78
N GLY A 267 -4.01 -7.64 14.53
CA GLY A 267 -4.09 -6.90 13.28
C GLY A 267 -2.93 -5.90 13.20
N LEU A 268 -2.35 -5.77 12.01
CA LEU A 268 -1.53 -4.60 11.69
C LEU A 268 -2.37 -3.36 11.94
N THR A 269 -1.98 -2.48 12.85
CA THR A 269 -2.73 -1.25 13.11
C THR A 269 -2.09 -0.06 12.43
N ALA A 270 -2.89 0.76 11.76
CA ALA A 270 -2.46 2.04 11.23
C ALA A 270 -2.44 3.06 12.37
N GLY A 271 -1.26 3.38 12.89
CA GLY A 271 -1.08 4.37 13.96
C GLY A 271 -1.82 4.04 15.27
N LYS A 272 -2.17 2.76 15.50
CA LYS A 272 -3.08 2.30 16.58
C LYS A 272 -4.53 2.78 16.48
N PHE A 273 -4.92 3.45 15.40
CA PHE A 273 -6.28 3.97 15.22
C PHE A 273 -7.23 2.92 14.66
N TYR A 274 -6.79 2.14 13.66
CA TYR A 274 -7.61 1.09 13.04
C TYR A 274 -6.76 -0.11 12.64
N THR A 275 -7.37 -1.29 12.62
CA THR A 275 -6.75 -2.51 12.10
C THR A 275 -6.85 -2.54 10.59
N ILE A 276 -5.73 -2.78 9.93
CA ILE A 276 -5.61 -2.98 8.49
C ILE A 276 -6.11 -4.40 8.20
N ASN A 277 -7.35 -4.52 7.77
CA ASN A 277 -7.95 -5.76 7.30
C ASN A 277 -8.75 -5.50 6.00
N LEU A 278 -9.16 -6.58 5.32
CA LEU A 278 -9.91 -6.49 4.07
C LEU A 278 -11.24 -5.76 4.24
N VAL A 279 -11.84 -5.86 5.43
CA VAL A 279 -13.11 -5.18 5.76
C VAL A 279 -12.91 -3.67 5.78
N ALA A 280 -11.86 -3.17 6.45
CA ALA A 280 -11.51 -1.75 6.48
C ALA A 280 -11.22 -1.22 5.07
N PHE A 281 -10.53 -2.01 4.25
CA PHE A 281 -10.28 -1.64 2.85
C PHE A 281 -11.58 -1.55 2.03
N ALA A 282 -12.47 -2.52 2.15
CA ALA A 282 -13.77 -2.50 1.49
C ALA A 282 -14.63 -1.30 1.91
N GLN A 283 -14.59 -0.93 3.20
CA GLN A 283 -15.28 0.26 3.71
C GLN A 283 -14.75 1.56 3.10
N VAL A 284 -13.43 1.69 2.95
CA VAL A 284 -12.82 2.86 2.29
C VAL A 284 -13.22 2.92 0.82
N ILE A 285 -13.18 1.80 0.11
CA ILE A 285 -13.63 1.71 -1.28
C ILE A 285 -15.09 2.12 -1.41
N LEU A 286 -15.98 1.55 -0.57
CA LEU A 286 -17.40 1.86 -0.59
C LEU A 286 -17.65 3.36 -0.33
N PHE A 287 -16.91 3.95 0.61
CA PHE A 287 -16.99 5.39 0.89
C PHE A 287 -16.60 6.24 -0.32
N ILE A 288 -15.51 5.89 -1.02
CA ILE A 288 -15.08 6.56 -2.25
C ILE A 288 -16.15 6.42 -3.33
N TYR A 289 -16.68 5.21 -3.56
CA TYR A 289 -17.74 4.98 -4.54
C TYR A 289 -19.01 5.77 -4.23
N LEU A 290 -19.43 5.84 -2.96
CA LEU A 290 -20.59 6.61 -2.54
C LEU A 290 -20.40 8.11 -2.77
N ILE A 291 -19.20 8.66 -2.52
CA ILE A 291 -18.90 10.06 -2.80
C ILE A 291 -18.96 10.33 -4.31
N SER A 292 -18.30 9.50 -5.12
CA SER A 292 -18.31 9.65 -6.58
C SER A 292 -19.73 9.55 -7.13
N PHE A 293 -20.51 8.58 -6.67
CA PHE A 293 -21.89 8.37 -7.10
C PHE A 293 -22.80 9.52 -6.68
N LYS A 294 -22.64 10.04 -5.45
CA LYS A 294 -23.41 11.19 -4.97
C LYS A 294 -23.06 12.48 -5.73
N SER A 295 -21.80 12.66 -6.13
CA SER A 295 -21.38 13.77 -6.99
C SER A 295 -22.06 13.66 -8.37
N ILE A 296 -22.01 12.48 -8.98
CA ILE A 296 -22.63 12.21 -10.28
C ILE A 296 -24.16 12.42 -10.24
N ILE A 297 -24.85 11.93 -9.19
CA ILE A 297 -26.29 12.16 -9.03
C ILE A 297 -26.60 13.65 -8.88
N LYS A 298 -25.79 14.40 -8.14
CA LYS A 298 -26.00 15.84 -7.98
C LYS A 298 -25.85 16.58 -9.31
N ASP A 299 -24.97 16.13 -10.19
CA ASP A 299 -24.78 16.70 -11.53
C ASP A 299 -25.87 16.27 -12.52
N ILE A 300 -26.44 15.07 -12.35
CA ILE A 300 -27.54 14.55 -13.18
C ILE A 300 -28.91 15.11 -12.76
N ASN A 301 -29.15 15.35 -11.47
CA ASN A 301 -30.43 15.88 -10.97
C ASN A 301 -30.92 17.14 -11.70
N PRO A 302 -30.12 18.20 -11.91
CA PRO A 302 -30.59 19.38 -12.64
C PRO A 302 -30.82 19.12 -14.14
N LEU A 303 -30.09 18.17 -14.74
CA LEU A 303 -30.33 17.70 -16.10
C LEU A 303 -31.65 16.91 -16.19
N PHE A 304 -31.94 16.10 -15.18
CA PHE A 304 -33.18 15.34 -15.04
C PHE A 304 -34.38 16.27 -14.78
N ASP A 305 -34.25 17.22 -13.85
CA ASP A 305 -35.26 18.26 -13.58
C ASP A 305 -35.51 19.13 -14.82
N GLY A 306 -34.46 19.45 -15.58
CA GLY A 306 -34.57 20.14 -16.87
C GLY A 306 -35.25 19.32 -17.97
N LEU A 307 -35.00 18.00 -18.03
CA LEU A 307 -35.66 17.07 -18.95
C LEU A 307 -37.14 16.85 -18.60
N VAL A 308 -37.47 16.71 -17.31
CA VAL A 308 -38.85 16.59 -16.80
C VAL A 308 -39.61 17.91 -17.01
N SER A 309 -38.96 19.07 -16.79
CA SER A 309 -39.54 20.38 -17.06
C SER A 309 -39.89 20.63 -18.53
N ARG A 310 -39.10 20.08 -19.47
CA ARG A 310 -39.29 20.31 -20.91
C ARG A 310 -40.20 19.29 -21.58
N ASN A 311 -40.42 18.13 -20.95
CA ASN A 311 -41.20 17.05 -21.55
C ASN A 311 -42.55 16.89 -20.84
N VAL A 312 -43.60 17.46 -21.46
CA VAL A 312 -44.97 17.50 -20.95
C VAL A 312 -45.51 16.10 -20.62
N TYR A 313 -45.07 15.06 -21.33
CA TYR A 313 -45.46 13.67 -21.08
C TYR A 313 -44.82 13.08 -19.82
N LEU A 314 -43.54 13.39 -19.56
CA LEU A 314 -42.86 12.95 -18.32
C LEU A 314 -43.43 13.66 -17.09
N LYS A 315 -43.80 14.94 -17.23
CA LYS A 315 -44.44 15.69 -16.14
C LYS A 315 -45.78 15.07 -15.74
N LYS A 316 -46.64 14.73 -16.71
CA LYS A 316 -47.90 14.00 -16.44
C LYS A 316 -47.67 12.61 -15.85
N PHE A 317 -46.67 11.88 -16.34
CA PHE A 317 -46.33 10.55 -15.82
C PHE A 317 -45.90 10.57 -14.34
N PHE A 318 -45.13 11.58 -13.92
CA PHE A 318 -44.72 11.73 -12.52
C PHE A 318 -45.82 12.32 -11.61
N GLU A 319 -46.72 13.16 -12.14
CA GLU A 319 -47.89 13.67 -11.40
C GLU A 319 -48.95 12.57 -11.16
N GLU A 320 -48.97 11.50 -11.97
CA GLU A 320 -49.88 10.36 -11.80
C GLU A 320 -49.38 9.26 -10.85
N ILE A 321 -48.14 9.35 -10.34
CA ILE A 321 -47.65 8.40 -9.32
C ILE A 321 -48.35 8.73 -7.98
N PRO A 322 -49.23 7.86 -7.45
CA PRO A 322 -49.94 8.13 -6.22
C PRO A 322 -48.93 8.22 -5.08
N SER A 323 -48.97 9.30 -4.31
CA SER A 323 -48.18 9.52 -3.09
C SER A 323 -48.62 8.54 -2.00
N SER A 324 -48.22 7.27 -2.12
CA SER A 324 -48.46 6.23 -1.11
C SER A 324 -47.43 6.30 0.03
N GLN A 325 -47.26 7.47 0.64
CA GLN A 325 -46.66 7.59 1.97
C GLN A 325 -47.35 8.71 2.73
N ASN A 326 -48.49 8.38 3.32
CA ASN A 326 -48.99 8.97 4.57
C ASN A 326 -49.95 7.96 5.21
N THR A 327 -49.39 6.97 5.91
CA THR A 327 -49.95 6.29 7.08
C THR A 327 -48.83 5.55 7.78
#